data_AF-A0A7C6ZLC4-F1
#
_entry.id   AF-A0A7C6ZLC4-F1
#
_cell.length_a   1.000
_cell.length_b   1.000
_cell.length_c   1.000
_cell.angle_alpha   90.00
_cell.angle_beta   90.00
_cell.angle_gamma   90.00
#
_symmetry.space_group_name_H-M   'P 1'
#
loop_
_entity.id
_entity.type
_entity.pdbx_description
1 polymer ?
#
loop_
_entity_poly.entity_id
_entity_poly.type
_entity_poly.pdbx_seq_one_letter_code
_entity_poly.pdbx_strand_id
1 'polypeptide(L)'
;MKLTFPHMGYSYVAFKALINELGYEVVVPPEPSKRTMDLGVRYSPEFACIPFKVLMGTYLETIEMGAEMAISSGGVGPCRAGFYGVMHQKILNELGYDFEVLIFDPPQSNYLDFIKKLRRVKPRGMSWRVFIELIKKNYRKLEAIDQIEYLMYRIMPYEINKGDTYRAFNNALSMLDEARTKEEIEDALWEGRKIIARIPQDRSRNPLKIGIVGEIYVVLEPAVNFYIQRTLGEMGVYTDRSIWLTSYTQKNVIVEGKIGEHDIHQMAHPYLNELIGGHGINSIGETVIYAKQGYDGMIQLAPFSCLPEIMAKGIMPRVSREVGIPVLTIFIDEQTAAAGVITRLEAFLDLLKRRREEKAQETCNA
;
A
#
# COMPACT_ATOMS: atom_id res chain seq x y z
N MET A 1 0.74 28.86 2.47
CA MET A 1 -0.05 27.63 2.50
C MET A 1 0.87 26.47 2.77
N LYS A 2 0.72 25.83 3.92
CA LYS A 2 1.48 24.66 4.38
C LYS A 2 0.66 23.41 4.10
N LEU A 3 1.14 22.58 3.18
CA LEU A 3 0.43 21.41 2.69
C LEU A 3 1.02 20.13 3.28
N THR A 4 0.15 19.18 3.59
CA THR A 4 0.53 17.82 3.99
C THR A 4 -0.24 16.78 3.16
N PHE A 5 0.06 15.51 3.39
CA PHE A 5 -0.53 14.34 2.74
C PHE A 5 -0.33 13.14 3.68
N PRO A 6 -1.11 12.06 3.57
CA PRO A 6 -0.86 10.85 4.34
C PRO A 6 0.25 9.98 3.73
N HIS A 7 0.93 9.19 4.57
CA HIS A 7 1.81 8.12 4.08
C HIS A 7 1.02 7.01 3.42
N MET A 8 1.59 6.45 2.36
CA MET A 8 1.20 5.17 1.76
C MET A 8 2.48 4.54 1.22
N GLY A 9 3.22 3.87 2.10
CA GLY A 9 4.58 3.44 1.82
C GLY A 9 5.49 4.62 1.51
N TYR A 10 6.36 4.49 0.52
CA TYR A 10 7.39 5.50 0.22
C TYR A 10 6.91 6.65 -0.68
N SER A 11 5.60 6.78 -0.87
CA SER A 11 4.98 7.81 -1.74
C SER A 11 5.28 9.24 -1.30
N TYR A 12 5.59 9.44 -0.01
CA TYR A 12 5.94 10.74 0.55
C TYR A 12 7.09 11.41 -0.19
N VAL A 13 8.02 10.64 -0.77
CA VAL A 13 9.15 11.16 -1.55
C VAL A 13 8.67 11.92 -2.79
N ALA A 14 7.70 11.35 -3.51
CA ALA A 14 7.13 11.98 -4.70
C ALA A 14 6.20 13.15 -4.35
N PHE A 15 5.37 13.02 -3.31
CA PHE A 15 4.47 14.10 -2.91
C PHE A 15 5.21 15.29 -2.30
N LYS A 16 6.26 15.03 -1.52
CA LYS A 16 7.16 16.08 -1.01
C LYS A 16 7.79 16.88 -2.15
N ALA A 17 8.34 16.19 -3.15
CA ALA A 17 8.92 16.85 -4.32
C ALA A 17 7.88 17.67 -5.09
N LEU A 18 6.69 17.10 -5.36
CA LEU A 18 5.62 17.79 -6.07
C LEU A 18 5.18 19.07 -5.35
N ILE A 19 4.90 19.01 -4.05
CA ILE A 19 4.40 20.17 -3.29
C ILE A 19 5.44 21.30 -3.25
N ASN A 20 6.71 20.97 -3.04
CA ASN A 20 7.80 21.94 -3.08
C ASN A 20 7.93 22.60 -4.47
N GLU A 21 7.82 21.82 -5.54
CA GLU A 21 7.91 22.33 -6.92
C GLU A 21 6.70 23.16 -7.36
N LEU A 22 5.54 22.94 -6.73
CA LEU A 22 4.39 23.82 -6.85
C LEU A 22 4.59 25.15 -6.09
N GLY A 23 5.66 25.28 -5.29
CA GLY A 23 5.97 26.49 -4.53
C GLY A 23 5.22 26.62 -3.21
N TYR A 24 4.67 25.51 -2.70
CA TYR A 24 4.08 25.46 -1.36
C TYR A 24 5.08 24.95 -0.34
N GLU A 25 4.89 25.32 0.93
CA GLU A 25 5.64 24.72 2.03
C GLU A 25 5.04 23.34 2.33
N VAL A 26 5.87 22.30 2.37
CA VAL A 26 5.43 20.94 2.68
C VAL A 26 5.69 20.58 4.13
N VAL A 27 4.66 20.06 4.80
CA VAL A 27 4.75 19.41 6.10
C VAL A 27 4.69 17.92 5.85
N VAL A 28 5.86 17.27 5.80
CA VAL A 28 5.94 15.82 5.62
C VAL A 28 5.47 15.14 6.91
N PRO A 29 4.43 14.30 6.87
CA PRO A 29 3.99 13.58 8.07
C PRO A 29 5.13 12.68 8.62
N PRO A 30 5.20 12.48 9.95
CA PRO A 30 6.01 11.40 10.49
C PRO A 30 5.48 10.05 10.00
N GLU A 31 6.34 9.04 9.92
CA GLU A 31 5.90 7.66 9.68
C GLU A 31 4.87 7.26 10.75
N PRO A 32 3.76 6.59 10.38
CA PRO A 32 2.74 6.20 11.35
C PRO A 32 3.34 5.44 12.52
N SER A 33 3.06 5.90 13.73
CA SER A 33 3.62 5.37 14.96
C SER A 33 2.50 4.99 15.95
N LYS A 34 2.89 4.45 17.11
CA LYS A 34 1.94 4.26 18.21
C LYS A 34 1.23 5.57 18.58
N ARG A 35 1.95 6.70 18.56
CA ARG A 35 1.36 8.02 18.82
C ARG A 35 0.30 8.38 17.79
N THR A 36 0.59 8.15 16.51
CA THR A 36 -0.36 8.34 15.40
C THR A 36 -1.62 7.50 15.63
N MET A 37 -1.46 6.23 15.99
CA MET A 37 -2.58 5.34 16.31
C MET A 37 -3.37 5.84 17.53
N ASP A 38 -2.71 6.17 18.63
CA ASP A 38 -3.34 6.61 19.88
C ASP A 38 -4.18 7.90 19.67
N LEU A 39 -3.66 8.85 18.89
CA LEU A 39 -4.40 10.05 18.48
C LEU A 39 -5.61 9.69 17.62
N GLY A 40 -5.41 8.83 16.61
CA GLY A 40 -6.47 8.35 15.73
C GLY A 40 -7.62 7.68 16.49
N VAL A 41 -7.29 6.80 17.42
CA VAL A 41 -8.26 6.07 18.26
C VAL A 41 -9.04 7.01 19.16
N ARG A 42 -8.36 7.99 19.78
CA ARG A 42 -8.99 8.93 20.71
C ARG A 42 -10.11 9.76 20.07
N TYR A 43 -9.94 10.16 18.81
CA TYR A 43 -10.84 11.11 18.15
C TYR A 43 -11.68 10.50 17.03
N SER A 44 -11.57 9.20 16.78
CA SER A 44 -12.36 8.50 15.77
C SER A 44 -13.48 7.67 16.40
N PRO A 45 -14.58 7.42 15.68
CA PRO A 45 -15.56 6.42 16.09
C PRO A 45 -14.92 5.05 16.27
N GLU A 46 -15.34 4.32 17.31
CA GLU A 46 -14.81 2.99 17.64
C GLU A 46 -14.88 2.02 16.45
N PHE A 47 -16.00 2.05 15.72
CA PHE A 47 -16.28 1.19 14.56
C PHE A 47 -15.66 1.67 13.25
N ALA A 48 -14.86 2.74 13.25
CA ALA A 48 -14.06 3.12 12.09
C ALA A 48 -12.89 2.14 11.94
N CYS A 49 -12.54 1.81 10.70
CA CYS A 49 -11.44 0.87 10.45
C CYS A 49 -10.09 1.56 10.56
N ILE A 50 -9.03 0.76 10.77
CA ILE A 50 -7.68 1.26 11.06
C ILE A 50 -7.17 2.33 10.10
N PRO A 51 -7.34 2.24 8.76
CA PRO A 51 -6.92 3.31 7.86
C PRO A 51 -7.52 4.67 8.22
N PHE A 52 -8.81 4.73 8.59
CA PHE A 52 -9.45 5.97 9.03
C PHE A 52 -8.77 6.57 10.26
N LYS A 53 -8.44 5.72 11.25
CA LYS A 53 -7.83 6.14 12.51
C LYS A 53 -6.41 6.62 12.29
N VAL A 54 -5.62 5.90 11.50
CA VAL A 54 -4.23 6.30 11.18
C VAL A 54 -4.21 7.64 10.44
N LEU A 55 -5.10 7.84 9.46
CA LEU A 55 -5.22 9.12 8.75
C LEU A 55 -5.61 10.27 9.68
N MET A 56 -6.59 10.08 10.57
CA MET A 56 -6.96 11.07 11.59
C MET A 56 -5.78 11.43 12.50
N GLY A 57 -5.05 10.42 13.00
CA GLY A 57 -3.83 10.64 13.78
C GLY A 57 -2.76 11.42 13.02
N THR A 58 -2.58 11.11 11.74
CA THR A 58 -1.61 11.77 10.86
C THR A 58 -1.96 13.25 10.67
N TYR A 59 -3.25 13.57 10.47
CA TYR A 59 -3.70 14.96 10.37
C TYR A 59 -3.46 15.71 11.67
N LEU A 60 -3.76 15.12 12.83
CA LEU A 60 -3.51 15.77 14.12
C LEU A 60 -2.02 16.04 14.35
N GLU A 61 -1.12 15.09 14.05
CA GLU A 61 0.32 15.33 14.17
C GLU A 61 0.83 16.41 13.21
N THR A 62 0.33 16.42 11.98
CA THR A 62 0.76 17.42 10.99
C THR A 62 0.19 18.81 11.27
N ILE A 63 -1.00 18.91 11.87
CA ILE A 63 -1.54 20.17 12.40
C ILE A 63 -0.62 20.74 13.48
N GLU A 64 -0.13 19.92 14.41
CA GLU A 64 0.84 20.38 15.43
C GLU A 64 2.16 20.85 14.81
N MET A 65 2.54 20.29 13.66
CA MET A 65 3.70 20.73 12.87
C MET A 65 3.40 21.98 12.00
N GLY A 66 2.17 22.50 12.05
CA GLY A 66 1.74 23.72 11.37
C GLY A 66 1.15 23.52 9.97
N ALA A 67 0.75 22.30 9.59
CA ALA A 67 0.02 22.09 8.33
C ALA A 67 -1.34 22.80 8.37
N GLU A 68 -1.74 23.37 7.24
CA GLU A 68 -3.02 24.09 7.07
C GLU A 68 -4.02 23.29 6.23
N MET A 69 -3.52 22.39 5.37
CA MET A 69 -4.36 21.55 4.51
C MET A 69 -3.68 20.22 4.20
N ALA A 70 -4.43 19.12 4.27
CA ALA A 70 -4.05 17.82 3.73
C ALA A 70 -4.61 17.64 2.31
N ILE A 71 -3.79 17.12 1.41
CA ILE A 71 -4.25 16.53 0.14
C ILE A 71 -4.33 15.02 0.34
N SER A 72 -5.50 14.44 0.12
CA SER A 72 -5.71 12.99 0.27
C SER A 72 -6.57 12.42 -0.84
N SER A 73 -6.55 11.10 -1.00
CA SER A 73 -7.39 10.38 -1.96
C SER A 73 -8.72 10.01 -1.35
N GLY A 74 -9.76 10.07 -2.17
CA GLY A 74 -11.10 9.60 -1.82
C GLY A 74 -11.36 8.21 -2.35
N GLY A 75 -12.62 7.90 -2.58
CA GLY A 75 -13.04 6.60 -3.08
C GLY A 75 -14.51 6.60 -3.45
N VAL A 76 -14.86 5.77 -4.41
CA VAL A 76 -16.23 5.63 -4.91
C VAL A 76 -16.72 4.23 -4.58
N GLY A 77 -18.01 4.11 -4.30
CA GLY A 77 -18.67 2.85 -4.04
C GLY A 77 -19.03 2.64 -2.56
N PRO A 78 -19.42 1.41 -2.18
CA PRO A 78 -20.06 1.14 -0.89
C PRO A 78 -19.07 1.08 0.28
N CYS A 79 -17.76 1.18 0.01
CA CYS A 79 -16.75 1.26 1.06
C CYS A 79 -16.82 2.62 1.76
N ARG A 80 -16.67 2.60 3.10
CA ARG A 80 -16.66 3.83 3.92
C ARG A 80 -15.50 4.77 3.58
N ALA A 81 -14.46 4.30 2.88
CA ALA A 81 -13.36 5.13 2.40
C ALA A 81 -13.83 6.38 1.64
N GLY A 82 -14.92 6.28 0.86
CA GLY A 82 -15.49 7.43 0.15
C GLY A 82 -16.04 8.54 1.05
N PHE A 83 -16.27 8.25 2.33
CA PHE A 83 -16.73 9.23 3.33
C PHE A 83 -15.64 9.67 4.30
N TYR A 84 -14.40 9.19 4.16
CA TYR A 84 -13.32 9.49 5.09
C TYR A 84 -13.10 10.99 5.24
N GLY A 85 -12.85 11.70 4.13
CA GLY A 85 -12.54 13.12 4.22
C GLY A 85 -13.67 13.98 4.79
N VAL A 86 -14.93 13.62 4.51
CA VAL A 86 -16.09 14.32 5.10
C VAL A 86 -16.11 14.14 6.62
N MET A 87 -15.91 12.91 7.08
CA MET A 87 -15.90 12.59 8.51
C MET A 87 -14.67 13.16 9.22
N HIS A 88 -13.48 13.07 8.61
CA HIS A 88 -12.26 13.67 9.12
C HIS A 88 -12.40 15.19 9.25
N GLN A 89 -12.88 15.87 8.20
CA GLN A 89 -13.11 17.32 8.23
C GLN A 89 -14.10 17.71 9.34
N LYS A 90 -15.21 16.97 9.49
CA LYS A 90 -16.19 17.23 10.56
C LYS A 90 -15.57 17.12 11.94
N ILE A 91 -14.81 16.04 12.20
CA ILE A 91 -14.14 15.82 13.49
C ILE A 91 -13.13 16.94 13.76
N LEU A 92 -12.29 17.30 12.78
CA LEU A 92 -11.29 18.35 12.95
C LEU A 92 -11.93 19.72 13.25
N ASN A 93 -13.04 20.05 12.59
CA ASN A 93 -13.82 21.26 12.87
C ASN A 93 -14.40 21.25 14.30
N GLU A 94 -14.94 20.11 14.75
CA GLU A 94 -15.48 19.97 16.12
C GLU A 94 -14.40 20.07 17.20
N LEU A 95 -13.16 19.68 16.88
CA LEU A 95 -11.99 19.88 17.73
C LEU A 95 -11.45 21.33 17.69
N GLY A 96 -12.00 22.18 16.83
CA GLY A 96 -11.63 23.59 16.73
C GLY A 96 -10.39 23.87 15.89
N TYR A 97 -9.97 22.94 15.03
CA TYR A 97 -8.83 23.14 14.14
C TYR A 97 -9.24 23.87 12.86
N ASP A 98 -8.50 24.93 12.49
CA ASP A 98 -8.56 25.55 11.16
C ASP A 98 -7.66 24.76 10.20
N PHE A 99 -8.16 23.59 9.80
CA PHE A 99 -7.44 22.67 8.92
C PHE A 99 -8.39 22.09 7.89
N GLU A 100 -7.92 21.97 6.65
CA GLU A 100 -8.72 21.42 5.57
C GLU A 100 -8.22 20.07 5.06
N VAL A 101 -9.15 19.12 4.87
CA VAL A 101 -8.90 17.85 4.19
C VAL A 101 -9.45 17.93 2.76
N LEU A 102 -8.56 18.19 1.80
CA LEU A 102 -8.89 18.25 0.38
C LEU A 102 -8.82 16.86 -0.26
N ILE A 103 -9.99 16.28 -0.54
CA ILE A 103 -10.12 14.95 -1.14
C ILE A 103 -10.15 14.99 -2.67
N PHE A 104 -9.30 14.19 -3.31
CA PHE A 104 -9.41 13.87 -4.73
C PHE A 104 -10.04 12.49 -4.93
N ASP A 105 -11.31 12.48 -5.34
CA ASP A 105 -11.99 11.28 -5.85
C ASP A 105 -11.58 11.01 -7.31
N PRO A 106 -11.75 9.77 -7.81
CA PRO A 106 -11.52 9.45 -9.21
C PRO A 106 -12.26 10.42 -10.16
N PRO A 107 -11.60 10.96 -11.19
CA PRO A 107 -12.20 11.95 -12.10
C PRO A 107 -13.43 11.44 -12.87
N GLN A 108 -13.60 10.13 -12.97
CA GLN A 108 -14.75 9.46 -13.59
C GLN A 108 -16.02 9.65 -12.77
N SER A 109 -15.90 9.85 -11.46
CA SER A 109 -17.04 10.08 -10.56
C SER A 109 -17.63 11.48 -10.71
N ASN A 110 -16.77 12.51 -10.71
CA ASN A 110 -17.17 13.90 -10.89
C ASN A 110 -16.03 14.74 -11.50
N TYR A 111 -15.99 14.77 -12.83
CA TYR A 111 -14.94 15.48 -13.57
C TYR A 111 -14.89 16.99 -13.27
N LEU A 112 -16.05 17.65 -13.12
CA LEU A 112 -16.10 19.09 -12.87
C LEU A 112 -15.54 19.45 -11.49
N ASP A 113 -15.89 18.68 -10.47
CA ASP A 113 -15.34 18.84 -9.12
C ASP A 113 -13.84 18.58 -9.09
N PHE A 114 -13.38 17.53 -9.76
CA PHE A 114 -11.95 17.20 -9.88
C PHE A 114 -11.15 18.37 -10.49
N ILE A 115 -11.62 18.96 -11.61
CA ILE A 115 -10.97 20.12 -12.23
C ILE A 115 -11.03 21.36 -11.33
N LYS A 116 -12.12 21.57 -10.59
CA LYS A 116 -12.24 22.65 -9.61
C LYS A 116 -11.21 22.52 -8.48
N LYS A 117 -11.02 21.31 -7.95
CA LYS A 117 -10.01 21.00 -6.93
C LYS A 117 -8.59 21.16 -7.49
N LEU A 118 -8.32 20.71 -8.73
CA LEU A 118 -7.03 20.95 -9.39
C LEU A 118 -6.72 22.45 -9.54
N ARG A 119 -7.71 23.28 -9.89
CA ARG A 119 -7.53 24.74 -9.97
C ARG A 119 -7.16 25.38 -8.64
N ARG A 120 -7.59 24.77 -7.53
CA ARG A 120 -7.32 25.25 -6.18
C ARG A 120 -5.89 24.97 -5.74
N VAL A 121 -5.38 23.78 -6.05
CA VAL A 121 -3.99 23.38 -5.73
C VAL A 121 -2.98 23.88 -6.76
N LYS A 122 -3.43 24.28 -7.96
CA LYS A 122 -2.56 24.87 -8.97
C LYS A 122 -2.23 26.32 -8.61
N PRO A 123 -0.94 26.72 -8.55
CA PRO A 123 -0.56 28.11 -8.33
C PRO A 123 -1.14 29.06 -9.39
N ARG A 124 -1.58 30.26 -8.97
CA ARG A 124 -2.25 31.25 -9.85
C ARG A 124 -1.38 31.71 -11.03
N GLY A 125 -0.07 31.86 -10.83
CA GLY A 125 0.89 32.29 -11.87
C GLY A 125 1.43 31.17 -12.76
N MET A 126 1.12 29.91 -12.46
CA MET A 126 1.64 28.76 -13.21
C MET A 126 0.76 28.46 -14.43
N SER A 127 1.34 28.08 -15.58
CA SER A 127 0.54 27.60 -16.71
C SER A 127 0.06 26.16 -16.49
N TRP A 128 -1.06 25.77 -17.11
CA TRP A 128 -1.54 24.39 -17.04
C TRP A 128 -0.54 23.37 -17.59
N ARG A 129 0.22 23.75 -18.62
CA ARG A 129 1.24 22.88 -19.22
C ARG A 129 2.33 22.55 -18.20
N VAL A 130 2.87 23.56 -17.52
CA VAL A 130 3.89 23.37 -16.48
C VAL A 130 3.34 22.55 -15.32
N PHE A 131 2.13 22.87 -14.84
CA PHE A 131 1.48 22.14 -13.76
C PHE A 131 1.32 20.64 -14.06
N ILE A 132 0.84 20.30 -15.26
CA ILE A 132 0.67 18.90 -15.69
C ILE A 132 2.02 18.21 -15.86
N GLU A 133 3.05 18.90 -16.38
CA GLU A 133 4.39 18.32 -16.50
C GLU A 133 5.03 18.02 -15.13
N LEU A 134 4.79 18.86 -14.11
CA LEU A 134 5.21 18.58 -12.73
C LEU A 134 4.51 17.34 -12.16
N ILE A 135 3.20 17.21 -12.37
CA ILE A 135 2.45 16.01 -11.95
C ILE A 135 3.01 14.77 -12.62
N LYS A 136 3.18 14.79 -13.96
CA LYS A 136 3.71 13.64 -14.72
C LYS A 136 5.12 13.27 -14.25
N LYS A 137 6.00 14.24 -14.03
CA LYS A 137 7.36 14.00 -13.55
C LYS A 137 7.35 13.33 -12.17
N ASN A 138 6.57 13.85 -11.22
CA ASN A 138 6.50 13.26 -9.88
C ASN A 138 5.78 11.90 -9.89
N TYR A 139 4.87 11.66 -10.84
CA TYR A 139 4.32 10.34 -11.09
C TYR A 139 5.40 9.36 -11.60
N ARG A 140 6.31 9.78 -12.49
CA ARG A 140 7.49 8.96 -12.87
C ARG A 140 8.40 8.65 -11.68
N LYS A 141 8.60 9.62 -10.78
CA LYS A 141 9.33 9.40 -9.53
C LYS A 141 8.64 8.32 -8.69
N LEU A 142 7.32 8.35 -8.57
CA LEU A 142 6.55 7.33 -7.87
C LEU A 142 6.69 5.94 -8.52
N GLU A 143 6.65 5.87 -9.86
CA GLU A 143 6.92 4.62 -10.60
C GLU A 143 8.32 4.09 -10.36
N ALA A 144 9.32 4.96 -10.26
CA ALA A 144 10.69 4.58 -9.95
C ALA A 144 10.80 4.00 -8.53
N ILE A 145 10.13 4.61 -7.54
CA ILE A 145 10.08 4.11 -6.17
C ILE A 145 9.48 2.69 -6.13
N ASP A 146 8.31 2.48 -6.74
CA ASP A 146 7.66 1.17 -6.82
C ASP A 146 8.59 0.12 -7.46
N GLN A 147 9.32 0.49 -8.53
CA GLN A 147 10.25 -0.42 -9.21
C GLN A 147 11.44 -0.85 -8.35
N ILE A 148 12.00 0.07 -7.56
CA ILE A 148 13.12 -0.23 -6.66
C ILE A 148 12.63 -1.05 -5.46
N GLU A 149 11.47 -0.72 -4.89
CA GLU A 149 10.85 -1.50 -3.83
C GLU A 149 10.51 -2.93 -4.29
N TYR A 150 9.97 -3.09 -5.50
CA TYR A 150 9.74 -4.41 -6.10
C TYR A 150 11.04 -5.21 -6.22
N LEU A 151 12.11 -4.59 -6.72
CA LEU A 151 13.41 -5.24 -6.86
C LEU A 151 13.99 -5.69 -5.50
N MET A 152 13.80 -4.89 -4.45
CA MET A 152 14.21 -5.24 -3.09
C MET A 152 13.55 -6.56 -2.64
N TYR A 153 12.23 -6.69 -2.74
CA TYR A 153 11.52 -7.91 -2.35
C TYR A 153 11.84 -9.13 -3.23
N ARG A 154 12.24 -8.91 -4.48
CA ARG A 154 12.72 -9.97 -5.38
C ARG A 154 14.09 -10.54 -4.96
N ILE A 155 14.92 -9.74 -4.29
CA ILE A 155 16.31 -10.09 -3.97
C ILE A 155 16.48 -10.53 -2.52
N MET A 156 15.75 -9.93 -1.57
CA MET A 156 15.83 -10.26 -0.14
C MET A 156 15.83 -11.77 0.19
N PRO A 157 15.01 -12.64 -0.43
CA PRO A 157 15.00 -14.07 -0.09
C PRO A 157 16.34 -14.78 -0.38
N TYR A 158 17.10 -14.22 -1.32
CA TYR A 158 18.36 -14.76 -1.79
C TYR A 158 19.56 -14.07 -1.15
N GLU A 159 19.37 -13.02 -0.34
CA GLU A 159 20.49 -12.29 0.24
C GLU A 159 21.33 -13.18 1.16
N ILE A 160 22.66 -13.07 1.04
CA ILE A 160 23.59 -13.84 1.88
C ILE A 160 23.67 -13.21 3.27
N ASN A 161 23.90 -11.89 3.35
CA ASN A 161 23.92 -11.18 4.63
C ASN A 161 22.59 -10.46 4.83
N LYS A 162 21.93 -10.78 5.94
CA LYS A 162 20.64 -10.21 6.29
C LYS A 162 20.69 -8.67 6.34
N GLY A 163 19.74 -8.03 5.65
CA GLY A 163 19.56 -6.58 5.61
C GLY A 163 20.44 -5.82 4.62
N ASP A 164 21.33 -6.49 3.88
CA ASP A 164 22.10 -5.84 2.80
C ASP A 164 21.17 -5.23 1.74
N THR A 165 20.14 -5.98 1.34
CA THR A 165 19.19 -5.53 0.32
C THR A 165 18.39 -4.32 0.80
N TYR A 166 17.98 -4.29 2.07
CA TYR A 166 17.24 -3.18 2.64
C TYR A 166 18.10 -1.91 2.77
N ARG A 167 19.38 -2.05 3.14
CA ARG A 167 20.32 -0.91 3.12
C ARG A 167 20.52 -0.36 1.71
N ALA A 168 20.69 -1.24 0.72
CA ALA A 168 20.77 -0.86 -0.68
C ALA A 168 19.52 -0.13 -1.17
N PHE A 169 18.33 -0.61 -0.78
CA PHE A 169 17.06 0.04 -1.06
C PHE A 169 17.00 1.45 -0.46
N ASN A 170 17.37 1.64 0.81
CA ASN A 170 17.34 2.97 1.44
C ASN A 170 18.30 3.95 0.75
N ASN A 171 19.48 3.49 0.31
CA ASN A 171 20.39 4.31 -0.48
C ASN A 171 19.75 4.73 -1.81
N ALA A 172 19.12 3.78 -2.52
CA ALA A 172 18.43 4.06 -3.77
C ALA A 172 17.23 5.02 -3.58
N LEU A 173 16.49 4.87 -2.48
CA LEU A 173 15.40 5.78 -2.12
C LEU A 173 15.90 7.19 -1.84
N SER A 174 17.05 7.34 -1.16
CA SER A 174 17.68 8.65 -0.94
C SER A 174 18.06 9.33 -2.26
N MET A 175 18.62 8.57 -3.22
CA MET A 175 18.94 9.11 -4.55
C MET A 175 17.68 9.61 -5.29
N LEU A 176 16.58 8.85 -5.20
CA LEU A 176 15.29 9.28 -5.76
C LEU A 176 14.70 10.49 -5.04
N ASP A 177 14.93 10.60 -3.73
CA ASP A 177 14.50 11.75 -2.94
C ASP A 177 15.30 13.01 -3.25
N GLU A 178 16.55 12.88 -3.68
CA GLU A 178 17.41 13.99 -4.11
C GLU A 178 17.15 14.41 -5.57
N ALA A 179 16.77 13.49 -6.45
CA ALA A 179 16.50 13.78 -7.85
C ALA A 179 15.41 14.86 -8.05
N ARG A 180 15.59 15.80 -8.99
CA ARG A 180 14.69 16.93 -9.27
C ARG A 180 14.24 16.96 -10.73
N THR A 181 15.05 16.49 -11.67
CA THR A 181 14.72 16.44 -13.11
C THR A 181 14.24 15.05 -13.53
N LYS A 182 13.72 14.91 -14.76
CA LYS A 182 13.30 13.60 -15.29
C LYS A 182 14.51 12.69 -15.49
N GLU A 183 15.59 13.27 -15.99
CA GLU A 183 16.87 12.63 -16.25
C GLU A 183 17.49 12.14 -14.93
N GLU A 184 17.52 12.98 -13.88
CA GLU A 184 18.02 12.58 -12.56
C GLU A 184 17.19 11.46 -11.93
N ILE A 185 15.86 11.43 -12.16
CA ILE A 185 15.01 10.33 -11.67
C ILE A 185 15.37 9.02 -12.38
N GLU A 186 15.58 9.06 -13.69
CA GLU A 186 15.98 7.89 -14.49
C GLU A 186 17.38 7.40 -14.09
N ASP A 187 18.33 8.30 -13.89
CA ASP A 187 19.67 7.99 -13.41
C ASP A 187 19.65 7.40 -12.00
N ALA A 188 18.90 7.98 -11.07
CA ALA A 188 18.73 7.45 -9.71
C ALA A 188 18.08 6.06 -9.72
N LEU A 189 17.09 5.83 -10.59
CA LEU A 189 16.49 4.51 -10.78
C LEU A 189 17.51 3.49 -11.31
N TRP A 190 18.31 3.88 -12.30
CA TRP A 190 19.33 3.03 -12.89
C TRP A 190 20.42 2.66 -11.88
N GLU A 191 20.97 3.64 -11.17
CA GLU A 191 21.96 3.41 -10.12
C GLU A 191 21.40 2.57 -8.98
N GLY A 192 20.19 2.90 -8.50
CA GLY A 192 19.52 2.14 -7.44
C GLY A 192 19.34 0.67 -7.80
N ARG A 193 18.92 0.39 -9.04
CA ARG A 193 18.82 -0.99 -9.56
C ARG A 193 20.16 -1.70 -9.55
N LYS A 194 21.24 -1.03 -9.98
CA LYS A 194 22.58 -1.63 -9.98
C LYS A 194 23.08 -1.94 -8.57
N ILE A 195 22.87 -1.03 -7.62
CA ILE A 195 23.27 -1.23 -6.21
C ILE A 195 22.55 -2.46 -5.64
N ILE A 196 21.24 -2.56 -5.82
CA ILE A 196 20.45 -3.67 -5.29
C ILE A 196 20.78 -4.99 -6.01
N ALA A 197 20.92 -4.98 -7.33
CA ALA A 197 21.22 -6.20 -8.11
C ALA A 197 22.60 -6.80 -7.81
N ARG A 198 23.56 -5.98 -7.34
CA ARG A 198 24.92 -6.40 -6.98
C ARG A 198 25.04 -7.02 -5.60
N ILE A 199 23.98 -7.00 -4.79
CA ILE A 199 24.00 -7.63 -3.47
C ILE A 199 24.36 -9.12 -3.62
N PRO A 200 25.30 -9.65 -2.80
CA PRO A 200 25.64 -11.07 -2.80
C PRO A 200 24.41 -11.95 -2.58
N GLN A 201 24.20 -12.91 -3.48
CA GLN A 201 22.99 -13.73 -3.53
C GLN A 201 23.32 -15.21 -3.59
N ASP A 202 22.62 -16.00 -2.78
CA ASP A 202 22.62 -17.45 -2.85
C ASP A 202 21.43 -17.93 -3.71
N ARG A 203 21.71 -18.18 -4.99
CA ARG A 203 20.72 -18.66 -5.96
C ARG A 203 20.43 -20.16 -5.85
N SER A 204 21.11 -20.91 -4.97
CA SER A 204 20.78 -22.31 -4.72
C SER A 204 19.52 -22.48 -3.87
N ARG A 205 19.09 -21.42 -3.17
CA ARG A 205 17.88 -21.42 -2.34
C ARG A 205 16.60 -21.56 -3.19
N ASN A 206 15.65 -22.32 -2.66
CA ASN A 206 14.28 -22.43 -3.18
C ASN A 206 13.26 -21.82 -2.20
N PRO A 207 13.13 -20.49 -2.14
CA PRO A 207 12.30 -19.82 -1.15
C PRO A 207 10.80 -20.20 -1.27
N LEU A 208 10.07 -20.12 -0.16
CA LEU A 208 8.60 -20.12 -0.19
C LEU A 208 8.14 -18.89 -0.96
N LYS A 209 7.11 -19.04 -1.81
CA LYS A 209 6.45 -17.94 -2.51
C LYS A 209 5.13 -17.64 -1.83
N ILE A 210 4.99 -16.45 -1.28
CA ILE A 210 3.77 -16.02 -0.58
C ILE A 210 3.22 -14.76 -1.25
N GLY A 211 1.94 -14.81 -1.60
CA GLY A 211 1.21 -13.63 -2.05
C GLY A 211 0.62 -12.87 -0.86
N ILE A 212 0.58 -11.54 -0.95
CA ILE A 212 -0.02 -10.66 0.05
C ILE A 212 -1.17 -9.89 -0.58
N VAL A 213 -2.35 -10.04 0.01
CA VAL A 213 -3.59 -9.37 -0.40
C VAL A 213 -4.22 -8.68 0.81
N GLY A 214 -5.20 -7.81 0.59
CA GLY A 214 -5.90 -7.16 1.69
C GLY A 214 -6.37 -5.76 1.37
N GLU A 215 -6.72 -5.02 2.43
CA GLU A 215 -7.08 -3.62 2.32
C GLU A 215 -5.85 -2.78 1.91
N ILE A 216 -6.03 -1.92 0.91
CA ILE A 216 -4.95 -1.18 0.25
C ILE A 216 -4.03 -0.43 1.19
N TYR A 217 -4.57 0.31 2.16
CA TYR A 217 -3.77 1.13 3.04
C TYR A 217 -2.92 0.25 3.95
N VAL A 218 -3.51 -0.78 4.54
CA VAL A 218 -2.78 -1.74 5.39
C VAL A 218 -1.75 -2.54 4.59
N VAL A 219 -2.02 -2.89 3.34
CA VAL A 219 -1.05 -3.60 2.48
C VAL A 219 0.13 -2.70 2.11
N LEU A 220 -0.13 -1.43 1.79
CA LEU A 220 0.90 -0.51 1.29
C LEU A 220 1.70 0.18 2.39
N GLU A 221 1.13 0.44 3.57
CA GLU A 221 1.78 1.17 4.66
C GLU A 221 2.53 0.22 5.62
N PRO A 222 3.88 0.12 5.54
CA PRO A 222 4.63 -0.89 6.28
C PRO A 222 4.52 -0.71 7.79
N ALA A 223 4.48 0.53 8.29
CA ALA A 223 4.42 0.78 9.72
C ALA A 223 3.12 0.25 10.35
N VAL A 224 2.01 0.32 9.61
CA VAL A 224 0.68 -0.15 10.06
C VAL A 224 0.58 -1.67 10.06
N ASN A 225 1.27 -2.34 9.14
CA ASN A 225 1.27 -3.80 9.06
C ASN A 225 2.46 -4.46 9.75
N PHE A 226 3.24 -3.73 10.57
CA PHE A 226 4.42 -4.25 11.26
C PHE A 226 5.53 -4.75 10.32
N TYR A 227 5.63 -4.15 9.14
CA TYR A 227 6.61 -4.46 8.11
C TYR A 227 6.58 -5.94 7.67
N ILE A 228 5.40 -6.58 7.63
CA ILE A 228 5.25 -8.02 7.36
C ILE A 228 6.01 -8.47 6.10
N GLN A 229 5.91 -7.70 5.01
CA GLN A 229 6.58 -8.06 3.76
C GLN A 229 8.10 -8.06 3.90
N ARG A 230 8.68 -7.08 4.62
CA ARG A 230 10.11 -7.04 4.93
C ARG A 230 10.51 -8.19 5.83
N THR A 231 9.75 -8.43 6.89
CA THR A 231 9.98 -9.53 7.84
C THR A 231 10.01 -10.89 7.12
N LEU A 232 9.07 -11.14 6.19
CA LEU A 232 9.05 -12.36 5.39
C LEU A 232 10.27 -12.46 4.46
N GLY A 233 10.64 -11.36 3.78
CA GLY A 233 11.85 -11.32 2.96
C GLY A 233 13.11 -11.67 3.76
N GLU A 234 13.24 -11.10 4.96
CA GLU A 234 14.30 -11.39 5.92
C GLU A 234 14.29 -12.82 6.46
N MET A 235 13.14 -13.51 6.42
CA MET A 235 12.99 -14.93 6.75
C MET A 235 13.28 -15.85 5.55
N GLY A 236 13.76 -15.30 4.42
CA GLY A 236 14.08 -16.06 3.23
C GLY A 236 12.86 -16.41 2.37
N VAL A 237 11.76 -15.66 2.50
CA VAL A 237 10.51 -15.90 1.77
C VAL A 237 10.38 -14.92 0.63
N TYR A 238 10.14 -15.45 -0.57
CA TYR A 238 9.74 -14.65 -1.72
C TYR A 238 8.32 -14.13 -1.50
N THR A 239 8.17 -12.81 -1.46
CA THR A 239 6.86 -12.17 -1.30
C THR A 239 6.49 -11.39 -2.54
N ASP A 240 5.21 -11.41 -2.88
CA ASP A 240 4.63 -10.51 -3.87
C ASP A 240 3.29 -9.98 -3.35
N ARG A 241 3.03 -8.69 -3.56
CA ARG A 241 1.78 -8.05 -3.14
C ARG A 241 0.95 -7.72 -4.37
N SER A 242 -0.35 -7.97 -4.31
CA SER A 242 -1.25 -7.71 -5.45
C SER A 242 -1.46 -6.22 -5.73
N ILE A 243 -1.09 -5.35 -4.79
CA ILE A 243 -1.33 -3.91 -4.86
C ILE A 243 0.01 -3.17 -4.82
N TRP A 244 0.25 -2.34 -5.84
CA TRP A 244 1.32 -1.36 -5.93
C TRP A 244 0.70 0.00 -6.15
N LEU A 245 1.24 1.07 -5.57
CA LEU A 245 0.56 2.37 -5.56
C LEU A 245 0.35 2.94 -6.97
N THR A 246 1.35 2.83 -7.86
CA THR A 246 1.23 3.29 -9.24
C THR A 246 0.28 2.42 -10.07
N SER A 247 0.36 1.10 -9.91
CA SER A 247 -0.55 0.17 -10.58
C SER A 247 -2.00 0.39 -10.13
N TYR A 248 -2.22 0.60 -8.83
CA TYR A 248 -3.51 0.95 -8.27
C TYR A 248 -4.01 2.29 -8.82
N THR A 249 -3.16 3.32 -8.85
CA THR A 249 -3.53 4.64 -9.39
C THR A 249 -3.95 4.53 -10.86
N GLN A 250 -3.22 3.76 -11.68
CA GLN A 250 -3.61 3.52 -13.08
C GLN A 250 -4.95 2.80 -13.19
N LYS A 251 -5.12 1.69 -12.46
CA LYS A 251 -6.31 0.84 -12.57
C LYS A 251 -7.57 1.47 -12.00
N ASN A 252 -7.46 2.18 -10.86
CA ASN A 252 -8.59 2.62 -10.05
C ASN A 252 -8.80 4.14 -10.01
N VAL A 253 -7.81 4.96 -10.40
CA VAL A 253 -7.97 6.42 -10.49
C VAL A 253 -7.99 6.88 -11.95
N ILE A 254 -7.19 6.27 -12.83
CA ILE A 254 -7.09 6.70 -14.25
C ILE A 254 -8.07 5.92 -15.14
N VAL A 255 -8.27 4.62 -14.90
CA VAL A 255 -9.01 3.71 -15.80
C VAL A 255 -10.19 3.00 -15.11
N GLU A 256 -10.65 3.52 -13.96
CA GLU A 256 -11.67 2.89 -13.09
C GLU A 256 -12.77 2.14 -13.87
N GLY A 257 -12.92 0.84 -13.57
CA GLY A 257 -14.08 0.04 -13.97
C GLY A 257 -14.16 -0.43 -15.43
N LYS A 258 -13.17 -0.20 -16.32
CA LYS A 258 -13.29 -0.64 -17.74
C LYS A 258 -12.29 -1.67 -18.24
N ILE A 259 -11.07 -1.76 -17.70
CA ILE A 259 -10.01 -2.67 -18.23
C ILE A 259 -9.09 -3.25 -17.12
N GLY A 260 -8.80 -2.50 -16.05
CA GLY A 260 -7.65 -2.78 -15.17
C GLY A 260 -7.74 -3.99 -14.22
N GLU A 261 -8.95 -4.41 -13.84
CA GLU A 261 -9.16 -5.48 -12.85
C GLU A 261 -10.11 -6.58 -13.32
N HIS A 262 -10.54 -6.58 -14.59
CA HIS A 262 -11.59 -7.50 -15.07
C HIS A 262 -11.27 -8.97 -14.79
N ASP A 263 -10.01 -9.37 -15.01
CA ASP A 263 -9.55 -10.72 -14.74
C ASP A 263 -9.66 -11.10 -13.26
N ILE A 264 -9.37 -10.16 -12.35
CA ILE A 264 -9.45 -10.36 -10.89
C ILE A 264 -10.91 -10.57 -10.47
N HIS A 265 -11.81 -9.69 -10.92
CA HIS A 265 -13.24 -9.79 -10.63
C HIS A 265 -13.84 -11.06 -11.23
N GLN A 266 -13.41 -11.46 -12.44
CA GLN A 266 -13.82 -12.71 -13.06
C GLN A 266 -13.39 -13.93 -12.25
N MET A 267 -12.17 -13.93 -11.70
CA MET A 267 -11.69 -15.00 -10.83
C MET A 267 -12.43 -15.05 -9.48
N ALA A 268 -12.90 -13.89 -8.98
CA ALA A 268 -13.66 -13.80 -7.73
C ALA A 268 -15.15 -14.15 -7.89
N HIS A 269 -15.73 -13.93 -9.07
CA HIS A 269 -17.16 -14.08 -9.35
C HIS A 269 -17.79 -15.41 -8.87
N PRO A 270 -17.13 -16.59 -8.98
CA PRO A 270 -17.69 -17.85 -8.45
C PRO A 270 -17.90 -17.87 -6.93
N TYR A 271 -17.23 -16.98 -6.21
CA TYR A 271 -17.21 -16.92 -4.75
C TYR A 271 -17.91 -15.67 -4.20
N LEU A 272 -17.81 -14.55 -4.91
CA LEU A 272 -18.40 -13.26 -4.55
C LEU A 272 -18.77 -12.50 -5.82
N ASN A 273 -20.08 -12.33 -6.06
CA ASN A 273 -20.62 -11.61 -7.22
C ASN A 273 -21.30 -10.29 -6.83
N GLU A 274 -21.17 -9.87 -5.58
CA GLU A 274 -21.78 -8.64 -5.08
C GLU A 274 -20.73 -7.55 -4.92
N LEU A 275 -21.09 -6.32 -5.30
CA LEU A 275 -20.23 -5.15 -5.12
C LEU A 275 -20.22 -4.76 -3.63
N ILE A 276 -19.18 -5.20 -2.92
CA ILE A 276 -18.99 -4.87 -1.49
C ILE A 276 -18.04 -3.68 -1.25
N GLY A 277 -17.42 -3.15 -2.31
CA GLY A 277 -16.48 -2.04 -2.27
C GLY A 277 -15.15 -2.42 -1.61
N GLY A 278 -14.19 -1.48 -1.60
CA GLY A 278 -12.85 -1.75 -1.07
C GLY A 278 -12.15 -2.87 -1.86
N HIS A 279 -11.25 -3.61 -1.21
CA HIS A 279 -10.42 -4.63 -1.86
C HIS A 279 -10.87 -6.08 -1.59
N GLY A 280 -12.07 -6.28 -1.01
CA GLY A 280 -12.53 -7.62 -0.64
C GLY A 280 -12.70 -8.57 -1.83
N ILE A 281 -13.21 -8.08 -2.96
CA ILE A 281 -13.31 -8.86 -4.20
C ILE A 281 -11.90 -9.18 -4.75
N ASN A 282 -11.01 -8.19 -4.74
CA ASN A 282 -9.63 -8.33 -5.17
C ASN A 282 -8.89 -9.38 -4.34
N SER A 283 -9.04 -9.37 -3.02
CA SER A 283 -8.43 -10.35 -2.11
C SER A 283 -8.81 -11.79 -2.46
N ILE A 284 -10.05 -12.03 -2.87
CA ILE A 284 -10.52 -13.35 -3.34
C ILE A 284 -9.94 -13.68 -4.72
N GLY A 285 -10.11 -12.78 -5.70
CA GLY A 285 -9.71 -13.02 -7.08
C GLY A 285 -8.20 -13.23 -7.22
N GLU A 286 -7.41 -12.40 -6.53
CA GLU A 286 -5.96 -12.53 -6.48
C GLU A 286 -5.55 -13.85 -5.83
N THR A 287 -6.19 -14.28 -4.74
CA THR A 287 -5.88 -15.59 -4.14
C THR A 287 -6.01 -16.74 -5.14
N VAL A 288 -7.01 -16.70 -6.03
CA VAL A 288 -7.17 -17.68 -7.12
C VAL A 288 -6.06 -17.54 -8.16
N ILE A 289 -5.67 -16.31 -8.52
CA ILE A 289 -4.58 -16.04 -9.47
C ILE A 289 -3.24 -16.54 -8.93
N TYR A 290 -2.89 -16.19 -7.70
CA TYR A 290 -1.65 -16.63 -7.03
C TYR A 290 -1.59 -18.15 -6.88
N ALA A 291 -2.71 -18.81 -6.58
CA ALA A 291 -2.79 -20.27 -6.58
C ALA A 291 -2.46 -20.88 -7.95
N LYS A 292 -3.03 -20.32 -9.03
CA LYS A 292 -2.73 -20.75 -10.42
C LYS A 292 -1.28 -20.49 -10.83
N GLN A 293 -0.63 -19.47 -10.25
CA GLN A 293 0.79 -19.15 -10.47
C GLN A 293 1.75 -20.03 -9.62
N GLY A 294 1.22 -20.95 -8.82
CA GLY A 294 2.02 -21.89 -8.04
C GLY A 294 2.66 -21.28 -6.79
N TYR A 295 2.02 -20.27 -6.19
CA TYR A 295 2.43 -19.78 -4.88
C TYR A 295 2.12 -20.80 -3.78
N ASP A 296 2.96 -20.86 -2.75
CA ASP A 296 2.84 -21.83 -1.67
C ASP A 296 1.78 -21.44 -0.65
N GLY A 297 1.52 -20.15 -0.49
CA GLY A 297 0.52 -19.64 0.45
C GLY A 297 0.13 -18.19 0.18
N MET A 298 -0.93 -17.73 0.84
CA MET A 298 -1.38 -16.34 0.83
C MET A 298 -1.46 -15.78 2.25
N ILE A 299 -1.19 -14.48 2.37
CA ILE A 299 -1.47 -13.71 3.58
C ILE A 299 -2.48 -12.63 3.22
N GLN A 300 -3.62 -12.64 3.92
CA GLN A 300 -4.63 -11.59 3.84
C GLN A 300 -4.44 -10.61 5.01
N LEU A 301 -4.20 -9.34 4.70
CA LEU A 301 -4.12 -8.26 5.68
C LEU A 301 -5.45 -7.52 5.75
N ALA A 302 -6.12 -7.62 6.89
CA ALA A 302 -7.45 -7.06 7.09
C ALA A 302 -7.43 -6.07 8.27
N PRO A 303 -7.82 -4.81 8.09
CA PRO A 303 -8.04 -3.95 9.24
C PRO A 303 -9.28 -4.40 10.00
N PHE A 304 -9.24 -4.34 11.33
CA PHE A 304 -10.44 -4.50 12.14
C PHE A 304 -11.52 -3.49 11.69
N SER A 305 -12.78 -3.93 11.74
CA SER A 305 -13.97 -3.23 11.22
C SER A 305 -14.00 -2.92 9.71
N CYS A 306 -13.05 -3.44 8.92
CA CYS A 306 -13.10 -3.39 7.46
C CYS A 306 -14.10 -4.41 6.88
N LEU A 307 -15.32 -3.97 6.59
CA LEU A 307 -16.39 -4.84 6.09
C LEU A 307 -15.98 -5.66 4.84
N PRO A 308 -15.36 -5.07 3.80
CA PRO A 308 -14.96 -5.84 2.63
C PRO A 308 -14.01 -7.00 2.94
N GLU A 309 -13.01 -6.77 3.77
CA GLU A 309 -12.04 -7.80 4.14
C GLU A 309 -12.59 -8.83 5.12
N ILE A 310 -13.51 -8.44 6.00
CA ILE A 310 -14.25 -9.37 6.87
C ILE A 310 -15.08 -10.34 6.01
N MET A 311 -15.77 -9.82 4.99
CA MET A 311 -16.53 -10.64 4.03
C MET A 311 -15.60 -11.57 3.26
N ALA A 312 -14.49 -11.04 2.73
CA ALA A 312 -13.49 -11.83 2.03
C ALA A 312 -12.91 -12.94 2.91
N LYS A 313 -12.60 -12.65 4.18
CA LYS A 313 -12.13 -13.63 5.16
C LYS A 313 -13.16 -14.74 5.41
N GLY A 314 -14.46 -14.42 5.41
CA GLY A 314 -15.53 -15.41 5.55
C GLY A 314 -15.58 -16.41 4.38
N ILE A 315 -15.20 -15.96 3.19
CA ILE A 315 -15.21 -16.73 1.95
C ILE A 315 -13.88 -17.46 1.72
N MET A 316 -12.78 -16.92 2.23
CA MET A 316 -11.41 -17.41 2.03
C MET A 316 -11.21 -18.91 2.35
N PRO A 317 -11.81 -19.51 3.39
CA PRO A 317 -11.68 -20.95 3.65
C PRO A 317 -12.23 -21.82 2.51
N ARG A 318 -13.29 -21.37 1.81
CA ARG A 318 -13.82 -22.08 0.64
C ARG A 318 -12.84 -21.98 -0.53
N VAL A 319 -12.38 -20.77 -0.84
CA VAL A 319 -11.39 -20.51 -1.90
C VAL A 319 -10.14 -21.36 -1.66
N SER A 320 -9.58 -21.29 -0.46
CA SER A 320 -8.38 -22.02 -0.04
C SER A 320 -8.48 -23.53 -0.27
N ARG A 321 -9.63 -24.14 0.06
CA ARG A 321 -9.88 -25.57 -0.19
C ARG A 321 -10.02 -25.89 -1.67
N GLU A 322 -10.76 -25.09 -2.42
CA GLU A 322 -11.05 -25.34 -3.84
C GLU A 322 -9.82 -25.16 -4.74
N VAL A 323 -8.99 -24.14 -4.48
CA VAL A 323 -7.77 -23.88 -5.28
C VAL A 323 -6.49 -24.44 -4.66
N GLY A 324 -6.58 -25.04 -3.47
CA GLY A 324 -5.50 -25.77 -2.82
C GLY A 324 -4.36 -24.91 -2.25
N ILE A 325 -4.56 -23.61 -2.04
CA ILE A 325 -3.59 -22.68 -1.45
C ILE A 325 -3.94 -22.37 0.02
N PRO A 326 -3.06 -22.62 1.00
CA PRO A 326 -3.27 -22.17 2.38
C PRO A 326 -3.30 -20.65 2.49
N VAL A 327 -4.23 -20.11 3.29
CA VAL A 327 -4.37 -18.66 3.52
C VAL A 327 -4.30 -18.34 5.01
N LEU A 328 -3.43 -17.40 5.37
CA LEU A 328 -3.34 -16.81 6.71
C LEU A 328 -3.97 -15.42 6.69
N THR A 329 -5.05 -15.20 7.42
CA THR A 329 -5.61 -13.85 7.61
C THR A 329 -5.07 -13.20 8.89
N ILE A 330 -4.44 -12.04 8.77
CA ILE A 330 -3.97 -11.23 9.90
C ILE A 330 -4.88 -10.01 10.01
N PHE A 331 -5.65 -9.95 11.10
CA PHE A 331 -6.35 -8.74 11.47
C PHE A 331 -5.39 -7.77 12.14
N ILE A 332 -5.39 -6.52 11.68
CA ILE A 332 -4.66 -5.40 12.28
C ILE A 332 -5.67 -4.57 13.07
N ASP A 333 -5.40 -4.39 14.36
CA ASP A 333 -6.18 -3.56 15.28
C ASP A 333 -5.25 -2.69 16.16
N GLU A 334 -5.85 -1.89 17.04
CA GLU A 334 -5.15 -0.97 17.94
C GLU A 334 -4.29 -1.69 19.00
N GLN A 335 -4.59 -2.95 19.30
CA GLN A 335 -3.93 -3.75 20.33
C GLN A 335 -2.95 -4.76 19.74
N THR A 336 -2.83 -4.80 18.41
CA THR A 336 -1.99 -5.76 17.71
C THR A 336 -0.53 -5.48 18.03
N ALA A 337 0.16 -6.49 18.55
CA ALA A 337 1.58 -6.41 18.86
C ALA A 337 2.41 -7.12 17.79
N ALA A 338 3.54 -6.50 17.40
CA ALA A 338 4.46 -7.04 16.40
C ALA A 338 4.90 -8.48 16.71
N ALA A 339 5.16 -8.81 17.98
CA ALA A 339 5.56 -10.15 18.40
C ALA A 339 4.49 -11.21 18.04
N GLY A 340 3.21 -10.92 18.26
CA GLY A 340 2.12 -11.83 17.92
C GLY A 340 1.96 -12.03 16.40
N VAL A 341 2.25 -11.00 15.61
CA VAL A 341 2.28 -11.10 14.15
C VAL A 341 3.42 -12.03 13.70
N ILE A 342 4.64 -11.81 14.20
CA ILE A 342 5.83 -12.58 13.83
C ILE A 342 5.64 -14.07 14.12
N THR A 343 5.18 -14.45 15.32
CA THR A 343 4.96 -15.86 15.68
C THR A 343 3.94 -16.55 14.77
N ARG A 344 2.91 -15.83 14.31
CA ARG A 344 1.93 -16.36 13.36
C ARG A 344 2.52 -16.56 11.96
N LEU A 345 3.42 -15.66 11.53
CA LEU A 345 4.18 -15.84 10.30
C LEU A 345 5.07 -17.07 10.39
N GLU A 346 5.85 -17.23 11.46
CA GLU A 346 6.72 -18.39 11.70
C GLU A 346 5.95 -19.71 11.62
N ALA A 347 4.84 -19.82 12.37
CA ALA A 347 4.00 -21.01 12.35
C ALA A 347 3.41 -21.31 10.97
N PHE A 348 3.04 -20.26 10.21
CA PHE A 348 2.53 -20.43 8.86
C PHE A 348 3.62 -20.90 7.88
N LEU A 349 4.82 -20.34 7.98
CA LEU A 349 5.96 -20.79 7.15
C LEU A 349 6.31 -22.26 7.42
N ASP A 350 6.29 -22.69 8.67
CA ASP A 350 6.56 -24.09 9.03
C ASP A 350 5.50 -25.04 8.47
N LEU A 351 4.22 -24.64 8.50
CA LEU A 351 3.14 -25.37 7.85
C LEU A 351 3.35 -25.49 6.34
N LEU A 352 3.74 -24.40 5.67
CA LEU A 352 3.98 -24.39 4.23
C LEU A 352 5.19 -25.25 3.83
N LYS A 353 6.28 -25.23 4.62
CA LYS A 353 7.46 -26.08 4.39
C LYS A 353 7.09 -27.55 4.43
N ARG A 354 6.36 -27.99 5.48
CA ARG A 354 5.90 -29.39 5.61
C ARG A 354 5.04 -29.83 4.43
N ARG A 355 4.08 -28.99 4.04
CA ARG A 355 3.21 -29.27 2.87
C ARG A 355 4.01 -29.42 1.57
N ARG A 356 5.09 -28.64 1.40
CA ARG A 356 5.97 -28.74 0.23
C ARG A 356 6.81 -30.03 0.25
N GLU A 357 7.30 -30.43 1.42
CA GLU A 357 8.04 -31.68 1.63
C GLU A 357 7.16 -32.91 1.35
N GLU A 358 5.92 -32.92 1.85
CA GLU A 358 4.94 -33.99 1.60
C GLU A 358 4.66 -34.15 0.10
N LYS A 359 4.39 -33.05 -0.62
CA LYS A 359 4.19 -33.08 -2.08
C LYS A 359 5.41 -33.59 -2.85
N ALA A 360 6.61 -33.21 -2.41
CA ALA A 360 7.85 -33.68 -3.03
C ALA A 360 8.04 -35.19 -2.84
N GLN A 361 7.67 -35.74 -1.68
CA GLN A 361 7.69 -37.18 -1.41
C GLN A 361 6.65 -37.93 -2.25
N GLU A 362 5.42 -37.42 -2.35
CA GLU A 362 4.37 -38.01 -3.20
C GLU A 362 4.80 -38.08 -4.68
N THR A 363 5.44 -37.02 -5.19
CA THR A 363 5.90 -36.97 -6.59
C THR A 363 7.08 -37.90 -6.86
N CYS A 364 7.91 -38.19 -5.86
CA CYS A 364 9.05 -39.10 -6.00
C CYS A 364 8.65 -40.59 -5.93
N ASN A 365 7.51 -40.87 -5.28
CA ASN A 365 6.97 -42.22 -5.11
C ASN A 365 5.96 -42.63 -6.18
N ALA A 366 5.54 -41.71 -7.05
CA ALA A 366 4.65 -41.93 -8.19
C ALA A 366 5.47 -42.06 -9.49
#